data_AF-A0A3D0PZE2-F1
#
_entry.id   AF-A0A3D0PZE2-F1
#
_cell.length_a   1.000
_cell.length_b   1.000
_cell.length_c   1.000
_cell.angle_alpha   90.00
_cell.angle_beta   90.00
_cell.angle_gamma   90.00
#
_symmetry.space_group_name_H-M   'P 1'
#
loop_
_entity.id
_entity.type
_entity.pdbx_description
1 polymer ?
#
loop_
_entity_poly.entity_id
_entity_poly.type
_entity_poly.pdbx_seq_one_letter_code
_entity_poly.pdbx_strand_id
1 'polypeptide(L)'
;MITLYGFGPGLGMYDPSPFVLKVAAFLRLANIDYRYNGNVNYVFKAPKKKLPYLDDNGTIVCDSTFIICHLKDRYASDFDSHLSPQQQAVATLISKSLDENFYWCLVYFRWIDSASWPPVKNALFGKLPFPLSTIVPLVARRGVSKQVYQQGTGR
;
A
#
# COMPACT_ATOMS: atom_id res chain seq x y z
N MET A 1 -17.78 12.02 -5.69
CA MET A 1 -16.61 11.65 -6.51
C MET A 1 -15.70 10.76 -5.67
N ILE A 2 -15.22 9.64 -6.22
CA ILE A 2 -14.34 8.72 -5.51
C ILE A 2 -12.99 9.39 -5.22
N THR A 3 -12.49 9.25 -4.00
CA THR A 3 -11.14 9.70 -3.62
C THR A 3 -10.32 8.55 -3.03
N LEU A 4 -9.18 8.26 -3.64
CA LEU A 4 -8.18 7.32 -3.13
C LEU A 4 -7.13 8.08 -2.30
N TYR A 5 -6.99 7.71 -1.03
CA TYR A 5 -5.97 8.27 -0.14
C TYR A 5 -4.75 7.36 -0.07
N GLY A 6 -3.57 7.94 -0.30
CA GLY A 6 -2.28 7.25 -0.34
C GLY A 6 -1.16 8.06 0.34
N PHE A 7 0.07 7.57 0.23
CA PHE A 7 1.26 8.23 0.78
C PHE A 7 1.75 9.40 -0.08
N GLY A 8 1.48 9.34 -1.38
CA GLY A 8 1.98 10.29 -2.39
C GLY A 8 3.14 9.70 -3.20
N PRO A 9 3.55 10.38 -4.28
CA PRO A 9 4.65 9.91 -5.14
C PRO A 9 5.95 9.74 -4.36
N GLY A 10 6.66 8.66 -4.64
CA GLY A 10 7.92 8.32 -3.96
C GLY A 10 8.58 7.12 -4.59
N LEU A 11 9.91 7.01 -4.42
CA LEU A 11 10.71 5.92 -5.01
C LEU A 11 10.53 5.77 -6.55
N GLY A 12 10.29 6.88 -7.26
CA GLY A 12 10.03 6.87 -8.70
C GLY A 12 8.67 6.28 -9.12
N MET A 13 7.78 6.01 -8.17
CA MET A 13 6.47 5.39 -8.40
C MET A 13 5.32 6.35 -8.07
N TYR A 14 4.13 5.98 -8.56
CA TYR A 14 2.87 6.68 -8.27
C TYR A 14 2.58 6.76 -6.76
N ASP A 15 2.89 5.69 -6.02
CA ASP A 15 2.88 5.63 -4.56
C ASP A 15 3.91 4.55 -4.12
N PRO A 16 4.66 4.73 -3.02
CA PRO A 16 5.57 3.72 -2.52
C PRO A 16 4.86 2.45 -2.02
N SER A 17 3.58 2.52 -1.64
CA SER A 17 2.82 1.39 -1.11
C SER A 17 2.26 0.50 -2.23
N PRO A 18 2.61 -0.81 -2.26
CA PRO A 18 2.02 -1.74 -3.22
C PRO A 18 0.49 -1.85 -3.07
N PHE A 19 -0.02 -1.66 -1.86
CA PHE A 19 -1.46 -1.69 -1.59
C PHE A 19 -2.20 -0.49 -2.21
N VAL A 20 -1.58 0.69 -2.23
CA VAL A 20 -2.14 1.86 -2.93
C VAL A 20 -2.07 1.64 -4.43
N LEU A 21 -0.94 1.14 -4.93
CA LEU A 21 -0.74 0.87 -6.36
C LEU A 21 -1.77 -0.12 -6.91
N LYS A 22 -2.08 -1.21 -6.21
CA LYS A 22 -3.06 -2.18 -6.71
C LYS A 22 -4.49 -1.61 -6.79
N VAL A 23 -4.89 -0.76 -5.84
CA VAL A 23 -6.19 -0.07 -5.91
C VAL A 23 -6.21 0.95 -7.05
N ALA A 24 -5.15 1.75 -7.20
CA ALA A 24 -5.04 2.71 -8.29
C ALA A 24 -5.05 2.02 -9.66
N ALA A 25 -4.39 0.87 -9.78
CA ALA A 25 -4.40 0.05 -10.99
C ALA A 25 -5.80 -0.49 -11.28
N PHE A 26 -6.50 -1.05 -10.29
CA PHE A 26 -7.88 -1.52 -10.43
C PHE A 26 -8.81 -0.41 -10.94
N LEU A 27 -8.79 0.76 -10.30
CA LEU A 27 -9.63 1.91 -10.70
C LEU A 27 -9.39 2.31 -12.16
N ARG A 28 -8.12 2.35 -12.59
CA ARG A 28 -7.77 2.67 -13.99
C ARG A 28 -8.23 1.59 -14.96
N LEU A 29 -7.97 0.32 -14.65
CA LEU A 29 -8.39 -0.80 -15.50
C LEU A 29 -9.92 -0.90 -15.62
N ALA A 30 -10.64 -0.49 -14.58
CA ALA A 30 -12.10 -0.47 -14.55
C ALA A 30 -12.69 0.78 -15.20
N ASN A 31 -11.86 1.71 -15.69
CA ASN A 31 -12.26 3.03 -16.19
C ASN A 31 -13.15 3.79 -15.19
N ILE A 32 -12.86 3.64 -13.89
CA ILE A 32 -13.57 4.35 -12.81
C ILE A 32 -12.82 5.66 -12.55
N ASP A 33 -13.50 6.79 -12.75
CA ASP A 33 -12.95 8.10 -12.44
C ASP A 33 -12.76 8.29 -10.93
N TYR A 34 -11.56 8.70 -10.54
CA TYR A 34 -11.21 8.96 -9.15
C TYR A 34 -10.22 10.11 -9.01
N ARG A 35 -10.26 10.75 -7.85
CA ARG A 35 -9.20 11.66 -7.41
C ARG A 35 -8.21 10.92 -6.53
N TYR A 36 -6.92 11.13 -6.77
CA TYR A 36 -5.88 10.67 -5.85
C TYR A 36 -5.45 11.79 -4.91
N ASN A 37 -5.31 11.46 -3.64
CA ASN A 37 -4.84 12.38 -2.61
C ASN A 37 -3.73 11.73 -1.77
N GLY A 38 -2.49 11.99 -2.17
CA GLY A 38 -1.30 11.42 -1.56
C GLY A 38 -0.71 12.32 -0.48
N ASN A 39 -0.78 11.89 0.79
CA ASN A 39 -0.09 12.53 1.90
C ASN A 39 0.07 11.54 3.06
N VAL A 40 1.29 11.36 3.56
CA VAL A 40 1.58 10.48 4.71
C VAL A 40 0.71 10.77 5.94
N ASN A 41 0.27 12.02 6.14
CA ASN A 41 -0.58 12.39 7.27
C ASN A 41 -1.97 11.74 7.23
N TYR A 42 -2.41 11.23 6.06
CA TYR A 42 -3.67 10.50 5.96
C TYR A 42 -3.64 9.17 6.70
N VAL A 43 -2.46 8.58 6.96
CA VAL A 43 -2.33 7.40 7.83
C VAL A 43 -2.96 7.68 9.20
N PHE A 44 -2.74 8.86 9.77
CA PHE A 44 -3.29 9.21 11.09
C PHE A 44 -4.80 9.48 11.06
N LYS A 45 -5.35 9.83 9.90
CA LYS A 45 -6.80 10.06 9.71
C LYS A 45 -7.54 8.77 9.36
N ALA A 46 -6.84 7.77 8.82
CA ALA A 46 -7.43 6.50 8.43
C ALA A 46 -8.00 5.77 9.67
N PRO A 47 -9.24 5.23 9.61
CA PRO A 47 -9.84 4.46 10.70
C PRO A 47 -8.95 3.32 11.22
N LYS A 48 -8.28 2.61 10.30
CA LYS A 48 -7.37 1.50 10.64
C LYS A 48 -5.89 1.90 10.80
N LYS A 49 -5.59 3.21 10.78
CA LYS A 49 -4.22 3.75 10.82
C LYS A 49 -3.30 3.15 9.74
N LYS A 50 -3.87 2.84 8.58
CA LYS A 50 -3.19 2.25 7.41
C LYS A 50 -3.74 2.87 6.13
N LEU A 51 -2.90 2.88 5.10
CA LEU A 51 -3.26 3.28 3.74
C LEU A 51 -3.11 2.06 2.80
N PRO A 52 -3.92 1.95 1.74
CA PRO A 52 -4.94 2.92 1.31
C PRO A 52 -6.24 2.88 2.14
N TYR A 53 -6.98 3.98 2.08
CA TYR A 53 -8.43 3.97 2.23
C TYR A 53 -9.08 4.74 1.07
N LEU A 54 -10.32 4.39 0.77
CA LEU A 54 -11.16 5.00 -0.26
C LEU A 54 -12.26 5.79 0.42
N ASP A 55 -12.59 6.96 -0.12
CA ASP A 55 -13.85 7.66 0.13
C ASP A 55 -14.69 7.61 -1.15
N ASP A 56 -15.75 6.81 -1.11
CA ASP A 56 -16.75 6.75 -2.16
C ASP A 56 -18.01 7.49 -1.70
N ASN A 57 -18.10 8.77 -2.05
CA ASN A 57 -19.26 9.62 -1.78
C ASN A 57 -19.69 9.63 -0.29
N GLY A 58 -18.73 9.65 0.63
CA GLY A 58 -18.95 9.61 2.07
C GLY A 58 -18.80 8.22 2.70
N THR A 59 -18.79 7.15 1.89
CA THR A 59 -18.50 5.79 2.37
C THR A 59 -17.00 5.57 2.44
N ILE A 60 -16.46 5.43 3.66
CA ILE A 60 -15.04 5.16 3.88
C ILE A 60 -14.76 3.66 3.91
N VAL A 61 -13.95 3.19 2.97
CA VAL A 61 -13.53 1.78 2.88
C VAL A 61 -12.02 1.68 3.10
N CYS A 62 -11.61 0.94 4.12
CA CYS A 62 -10.20 0.73 4.45
C CYS A 62 -9.73 -0.64 3.97
N ASP A 63 -8.43 -0.76 3.74
CA ASP A 63 -7.76 -1.96 3.21
C ASP A 63 -8.02 -2.18 1.72
N SER A 64 -6.92 -2.38 1.00
CA SER A 64 -6.93 -2.53 -0.45
C SER A 64 -7.77 -3.70 -0.98
N THR A 65 -7.87 -4.82 -0.26
CA THR A 65 -8.71 -5.94 -0.69
C THR A 65 -10.19 -5.58 -0.56
N PHE A 66 -10.60 -5.00 0.58
CA PHE A 66 -11.98 -4.57 0.78
C PHE A 66 -12.39 -3.43 -0.13
N ILE A 67 -11.46 -2.51 -0.44
CA ILE A 67 -11.70 -1.46 -1.44
C ILE A 67 -12.00 -2.08 -2.81
N ILE A 68 -11.21 -3.06 -3.26
CA ILE A 68 -11.46 -3.73 -4.54
C ILE A 68 -12.80 -4.47 -4.52
N CYS A 69 -13.14 -5.18 -3.44
CA CYS A 69 -14.45 -5.83 -3.29
C CYS A 69 -15.61 -4.82 -3.37
N HIS A 70 -15.51 -3.69 -2.65
CA HIS A 70 -16.51 -2.62 -2.69
C HIS A 70 -16.69 -2.04 -4.09
N LEU A 71 -15.58 -1.81 -4.80
CA LEU A 71 -15.63 -1.26 -6.16
C LEU A 71 -16.25 -2.25 -7.15
N LYS A 72 -15.91 -3.54 -7.05
CA LYS A 72 -16.52 -4.59 -7.88
C LYS A 72 -18.03 -4.65 -7.69
N ASP A 73 -18.47 -4.66 -6.44
CA ASP A 73 -19.89 -4.73 -6.07
C ASP A 73 -20.67 -3.51 -6.56
N ARG A 74 -20.14 -2.30 -6.30
CA ARG A 74 -20.87 -1.06 -6.58
C ARG A 74 -20.83 -0.59 -8.03
N TYR A 75 -19.77 -0.91 -8.76
CA TYR A 75 -19.56 -0.45 -10.15
C TYR A 75 -19.59 -1.60 -11.16
N ALA A 76 -20.07 -2.78 -10.75
CA ALA A 76 -20.22 -3.98 -11.59
C ALA A 76 -18.98 -4.30 -12.45
N SER A 77 -17.79 -4.00 -11.93
CA SER A 77 -16.52 -4.09 -12.64
C SER A 77 -15.83 -5.43 -12.35
N ASP A 78 -16.49 -6.53 -12.69
CA ASP A 78 -15.94 -7.86 -12.42
C ASP A 78 -15.12 -8.41 -13.59
N PHE A 79 -13.81 -8.16 -13.51
CA PHE A 79 -12.82 -8.74 -14.43
C PHE A 79 -12.78 -10.26 -14.40
N ASP A 80 -13.23 -10.87 -13.30
CA ASP A 80 -13.04 -12.30 -13.01
C ASP A 80 -14.27 -13.14 -13.37
N SER A 81 -15.24 -12.56 -14.07
CA SER A 81 -16.49 -13.22 -14.48
C SER A 81 -16.27 -14.40 -15.44
N HIS A 82 -15.13 -14.42 -16.13
CA HIS A 82 -14.71 -15.51 -17.01
C HIS A 82 -14.01 -16.67 -16.27
N LEU A 83 -13.69 -16.50 -14.98
CA LEU A 83 -12.99 -17.51 -14.20
C LEU A 83 -13.98 -18.50 -13.57
N SER A 84 -13.61 -19.79 -13.55
CA SER A 84 -14.33 -20.80 -12.77
C SER A 84 -14.16 -20.56 -11.26
N PRO A 85 -15.04 -21.12 -10.41
CA PRO A 85 -14.90 -21.02 -8.96
C PRO A 85 -13.52 -21.48 -8.44
N GLN A 86 -12.94 -22.52 -9.05
CA GLN A 86 -11.61 -23.02 -8.71
C GLN A 86 -10.53 -22.00 -9.10
N GLN A 87 -10.63 -21.38 -10.28
CA GLN A 87 -9.68 -20.35 -10.72
C GLN A 87 -9.76 -19.09 -9.86
N GLN A 88 -10.96 -18.66 -9.44
CA GLN A 88 -11.13 -17.55 -8.50
C GLN A 88 -10.51 -17.85 -7.13
N ALA A 89 -10.63 -19.09 -6.65
CA ALA A 89 -9.97 -19.53 -5.42
C ALA A 89 -8.44 -19.47 -5.55
N VAL A 90 -7.88 -19.92 -6.68
CA VAL A 90 -6.44 -19.84 -6.96
C VAL A 90 -5.97 -18.38 -7.05
N ALA A 91 -6.70 -17.52 -7.75
CA ALA A 91 -6.39 -16.09 -7.85
C ALA A 91 -6.37 -15.40 -6.47
N THR A 92 -7.32 -15.78 -5.60
CA THR A 92 -7.37 -15.31 -4.21
C THR A 92 -6.15 -15.79 -3.42
N LEU A 93 -5.78 -17.07 -3.54
CA LEU A 93 -4.61 -17.63 -2.87
C LEU A 93 -3.32 -16.94 -3.30
N ILE A 94 -3.12 -16.72 -4.60
CA ILE A 94 -1.96 -16.01 -5.14
C ILE A 94 -1.92 -14.57 -4.63
N SER A 95 -3.03 -13.85 -4.70
CA SER A 95 -3.13 -12.46 -4.22
C SER A 95 -2.78 -12.35 -2.75
N LYS A 96 -3.30 -13.25 -1.91
CA LYS A 96 -2.96 -13.29 -0.48
C LYS A 96 -1.52 -13.68 -0.23
N SER A 97 -0.95 -14.57 -1.02
CA SER A 97 0.46 -14.94 -0.90
C SER A 97 1.38 -13.75 -1.22
N LEU A 98 1.02 -12.94 -2.22
CA LEU A 98 1.75 -11.71 -2.55
C LEU A 98 1.62 -10.66 -1.45
N ASP A 99 0.40 -10.43 -0.96
CA ASP A 99 0.10 -9.44 0.08
C ASP A 99 0.75 -9.77 1.44
N GLU A 100 0.82 -11.06 1.81
CA GLU A 100 1.20 -11.49 3.16
C GLU A 100 2.62 -12.07 3.26
N ASN A 101 3.20 -12.61 2.17
CA ASN A 101 4.57 -13.16 2.18
C ASN A 101 5.54 -12.29 1.39
N PHE A 102 5.32 -12.12 0.08
CA PHE A 102 6.25 -11.38 -0.79
C PHE A 102 6.36 -9.90 -0.41
N TYR A 103 5.32 -9.33 0.18
CA TYR A 103 5.36 -8.00 0.79
C TYR A 103 6.51 -7.85 1.80
N TRP A 104 6.77 -8.86 2.63
CA TRP A 104 7.85 -8.78 3.63
C TRP A 104 9.24 -8.84 3.01
N CYS A 105 9.42 -9.50 1.87
CA CYS A 105 10.66 -9.41 1.09
C CYS A 105 10.89 -7.97 0.62
N LEU A 106 9.85 -7.30 0.12
CA LEU A 106 9.92 -5.89 -0.27
C LEU A 106 10.23 -4.98 0.94
N VAL A 107 9.64 -5.23 2.11
CA VAL A 107 9.97 -4.50 3.33
C VAL A 107 11.42 -4.75 3.74
N TYR A 108 11.90 -5.99 3.66
CA TYR A 108 13.29 -6.35 3.96
C TYR A 108 14.26 -5.54 3.09
N PHE A 109 14.10 -5.57 1.76
CA PHE A 109 14.98 -4.81 0.86
C PHE A 109 14.90 -3.31 1.11
N ARG A 110 13.72 -2.77 1.45
CA ARG A 110 13.58 -1.33 1.67
C ARG A 110 14.13 -0.83 3.00
N TRP A 111 14.14 -1.66 4.04
CA TRP A 111 14.41 -1.20 5.41
C TRP A 111 15.59 -1.89 6.08
N ILE A 112 15.97 -3.08 5.64
CA ILE A 112 17.01 -3.90 6.29
C ILE A 112 18.28 -3.87 5.47
N ASP A 113 18.18 -4.20 4.18
CA ASP A 113 19.32 -4.23 3.27
C ASP A 113 20.07 -2.89 3.25
N SER A 114 21.37 -2.95 3.53
CA SER A 114 22.24 -1.78 3.61
C SER A 114 22.49 -1.14 2.24
N ALA A 115 22.46 -1.92 1.15
CA ALA A 115 22.66 -1.41 -0.20
C ALA A 115 21.47 -0.57 -0.66
N SER A 116 20.25 -1.01 -0.32
CA SER A 116 19.00 -0.39 -0.73
C SER A 116 18.51 0.73 0.21
N TRP A 117 18.97 0.75 1.47
CA TRP A 117 18.49 1.73 2.45
C TRP A 117 18.77 3.20 2.12
N PRO A 118 19.97 3.62 1.66
CA PRO A 118 20.25 5.04 1.41
C PRO A 118 19.26 5.74 0.47
N PRO A 119 18.93 5.19 -0.73
CA PRO A 119 17.94 5.82 -1.59
C PRO A 119 16.52 5.80 -0.98
N VAL A 120 16.16 4.74 -0.24
CA VAL A 120 14.85 4.66 0.43
C VAL A 120 14.73 5.71 1.54
N LYS A 121 15.77 5.87 2.36
CA LYS A 121 15.85 6.90 3.40
C LYS A 121 15.65 8.28 2.80
N ASN A 122 16.36 8.59 1.71
CA ASN A 122 16.24 9.88 1.05
C ASN A 122 14.83 10.12 0.48
N ALA A 123 14.26 9.12 -0.18
CA ALA A 123 12.92 9.23 -0.76
C ALA A 123 11.82 9.45 0.29
N LEU A 124 11.90 8.77 1.43
CA LEU A 124 10.86 8.84 2.48
C LEU A 124 11.06 10.00 3.46
N PHE A 125 12.31 10.39 3.73
CA PHE A 125 12.63 11.31 4.83
C PHE A 125 13.48 12.52 4.43
N GLY A 126 13.94 12.60 3.16
CA GLY A 126 14.85 13.66 2.71
C GLY A 126 14.26 15.07 2.74
N LYS A 127 12.93 15.21 2.81
CA LYS A 127 12.25 16.50 2.94
C LYS A 127 12.09 16.98 4.39
N LEU A 128 12.45 16.16 5.38
CA LEU A 128 12.35 16.57 6.78
C LEU A 128 13.46 17.56 7.13
N PRO A 129 13.18 18.61 7.93
CA PRO A 129 14.21 19.51 8.41
C PRO A 129 15.11 18.80 9.43
N PHE A 130 16.33 19.30 9.60
CA PHE A 130 17.16 18.91 10.74
C PHE A 130 16.50 19.38 12.06
N PRO A 131 16.48 18.55 13.13
CA PRO A 131 17.11 17.23 13.28
C PRO A 131 16.21 16.03 12.92
N LEU A 132 14.97 16.26 12.48
CA LEU A 132 13.99 15.20 12.19
C LEU A 132 14.47 14.24 11.09
N SER A 133 15.16 14.75 10.06
CA SER A 133 15.75 13.92 8.98
C SER A 133 16.82 12.92 9.45
N THR A 134 17.34 13.08 10.65
CA THR A 134 18.30 12.13 11.26
C THR A 134 17.60 11.21 12.25
N ILE A 135 16.74 11.75 13.11
CA ILE A 135 16.12 11.01 14.21
C ILE A 135 15.00 10.09 13.70
N VAL A 136 14.08 10.62 12.88
CA VAL A 136 12.89 9.88 12.43
C VAL A 136 13.24 8.60 11.66
N PRO A 137 14.19 8.61 10.69
CA PRO A 137 14.53 7.39 9.97
C PRO A 137 15.16 6.32 10.86
N LEU A 138 15.92 6.70 11.89
CA LEU A 138 16.54 5.75 12.83
C LEU A 138 15.47 5.03 13.65
N VAL A 139 14.50 5.78 14.20
CA VAL A 139 13.39 5.23 14.98
C VAL A 139 12.50 4.35 14.08
N ALA A 140 12.13 4.85 12.91
CA ALA A 140 11.32 4.11 11.95
C ALA A 140 12.00 2.80 11.50
N ARG A 141 13.29 2.86 11.13
CA ARG A 141 14.04 1.68 10.69
C ARG A 141 14.10 0.63 11.80
N ARG A 142 14.42 1.01 13.04
CA ARG A 142 14.41 0.08 14.19
C ARG A 142 13.04 -0.58 14.39
N GLY A 143 11.96 0.20 14.31
CA GLY A 143 10.60 -0.31 14.45
C GLY A 143 10.21 -1.30 13.34
N VAL A 144 10.60 -1.02 12.09
CA VAL A 144 10.36 -1.93 10.96
C VAL A 144 11.24 -3.17 11.04
N SER A 145 12.52 -3.04 11.41
CA SER A 145 13.42 -4.19 11.62
C SER A 145 12.87 -5.18 12.63
N LYS A 146 12.30 -4.68 13.74
CA LYS A 146 11.63 -5.54 14.73
C LYS A 146 10.46 -6.32 14.11
N GLN A 147 9.63 -5.67 13.30
CA GLN A 147 8.48 -6.32 12.64
C GLN A 147 8.93 -7.39 11.64
N VAL A 148 9.93 -7.09 10.81
CA VAL A 148 10.48 -8.05 9.82
C VAL A 148 11.08 -9.29 10.52
N TYR A 149 11.76 -9.10 11.66
CA TYR A 149 12.27 -10.21 12.47
C TYR A 149 11.14 -11.04 13.12
N GLN A 150 10.11 -10.37 13.63
CA GLN A 150 8.95 -11.02 14.26
C GLN A 150 8.12 -11.83 13.28
N GLN A 151 7.95 -11.33 12.05
CA GLN A 151 7.24 -12.05 11.00
C GLN A 151 8.05 -13.22 10.43
N GLY A 152 9.40 -13.14 10.44
CA GLY A 152 10.30 -14.25 10.13
C GLY A 152 11.23 -14.02 8.95
N THR A 153 10.92 -13.11 8.02
CA THR A 153 11.79 -12.83 6.85
C THR A 153 13.17 -12.27 7.23
N GLY A 154 13.29 -11.64 8.41
CA GLY A 154 14.55 -11.07 8.90
C GLY A 154 15.35 -11.94 9.88
N ARG A 155 14.99 -13.22 10.04
CA ARG A 155 15.74 -14.15 10.90
C ARG A 155 16.95 -14.74 10.21
#